data_AF-A0A7X5QHY0-F1
#
_entry.id   AF-A0A7X5QHY0-F1
#
_cell.length_a   1.000
_cell.length_b   1.000
_cell.length_c   1.000
_cell.angle_alpha   90.00
_cell.angle_beta   90.00
_cell.angle_gamma   90.00
#
_symmetry.space_group_name_H-M   'P 1'
#
loop_
_entity.id
_entity.type
_entity.pdbx_description
1 polymer ?
#
loop_
_entity_poly.entity_id
_entity_poly.type
_entity_poly.pdbx_seq_one_letter_code
_entity_poly.pdbx_strand_id
1 'polypeptide(L)'
;EKETMQICTVSLDGRNGGTFAHELLAVEYAGWISPKFRLQVNQTFIDYRSGKLVAAYPVKSQSGLPEYRLAKAEQLKSVALEKNIASIERLNMLLPNLDHLAKQTLAASVINPLIGQDVIPLPVLEEKYYTAGEVGKMLDLSANKIGRIANEHNLKTEQYGKFFLDKSAHSNKQVEAFRYNENGIKALRHLIHGVEVA
;
A
#
# COMPACT_ATOMS: atom_id res chain seq x y z
N GLU A 1 24.71 -38.85 -58.81
CA GLU A 1 24.30 -37.44 -58.77
C GLU A 1 22.85 -37.31 -58.36
N LYS A 2 22.58 -36.85 -57.14
CA LYS A 2 21.41 -36.03 -56.79
C LYS A 2 21.81 -35.21 -55.57
N GLU A 3 22.58 -34.15 -55.82
CA GLU A 3 22.78 -33.09 -54.84
C GLU A 3 21.42 -32.46 -54.54
N THR A 4 20.87 -32.71 -53.36
CA THR A 4 19.75 -31.96 -52.84
C THR A 4 20.26 -30.56 -52.46
N MET A 5 20.22 -29.64 -53.43
CA MET A 5 20.46 -28.20 -53.24
C MET A 5 19.33 -27.53 -52.45
N GLN A 6 18.82 -28.16 -51.38
CA GLN A 6 17.91 -27.51 -50.46
C GLN A 6 18.75 -26.80 -49.40
N ILE A 7 18.79 -25.47 -49.47
CA ILE A 7 19.13 -24.62 -48.32
C ILE A 7 18.00 -24.82 -47.31
N CYS A 8 18.03 -25.95 -46.61
CA CYS A 8 17.03 -26.31 -45.61
C CYS A 8 17.04 -25.25 -44.52
N THR A 9 15.86 -24.72 -44.20
CA THR A 9 15.56 -24.20 -42.86
C THR A 9 15.99 -25.26 -41.86
N VAL A 10 17.09 -25.03 -41.13
CA VAL A 10 17.55 -25.95 -40.09
C VAL A 10 16.52 -25.87 -38.96
N SER A 11 15.62 -26.85 -38.89
CA SER A 11 14.63 -26.97 -37.82
C SER A 11 15.31 -27.51 -36.57
N LEU A 12 15.95 -26.62 -35.81
CA LEU A 12 16.22 -26.87 -34.40
C LEU A 12 14.97 -26.43 -33.63
N ASP A 13 14.12 -27.39 -33.27
CA ASP A 13 12.91 -27.11 -32.52
C ASP A 13 13.29 -26.54 -31.14
N GLY A 14 13.04 -25.24 -30.94
CA GLY A 14 13.07 -24.66 -29.61
C GLY A 14 11.97 -25.26 -28.73
N ARG A 15 12.10 -25.15 -27.40
CA ARG A 15 11.16 -25.70 -26.39
C ARG A 15 9.67 -25.32 -26.60
N ASN A 16 9.40 -24.30 -27.42
CA ASN A 16 8.06 -23.79 -27.77
C ASN A 16 7.75 -23.85 -29.29
N GLY A 17 8.44 -24.70 -30.07
CA GLY A 17 8.04 -25.03 -31.45
C GLY A 17 8.27 -23.95 -32.52
N GLY A 18 9.28 -23.08 -32.36
CA GLY A 18 9.67 -22.14 -33.42
C GLY A 18 10.76 -22.72 -34.32
N THR A 19 10.61 -22.58 -35.64
CA THR A 19 11.62 -22.94 -36.64
C THR A 19 12.60 -21.78 -36.87
N PHE A 20 13.91 -22.02 -36.78
CA PHE A 20 14.90 -21.00 -37.12
C PHE A 20 14.97 -20.81 -38.65
N ALA A 21 14.77 -19.58 -39.11
CA ALA A 21 15.05 -19.24 -40.50
C ALA A 21 16.57 -19.24 -40.74
N HIS A 22 17.02 -19.85 -41.83
CA HIS A 22 18.42 -19.81 -42.24
C HIS A 22 18.85 -18.36 -42.51
N GLU A 23 20.05 -17.96 -42.09
CA GLU A 23 20.53 -16.56 -42.18
C GLU A 23 20.37 -15.98 -43.59
N LEU A 24 20.83 -16.71 -44.61
CA LEU A 24 20.67 -16.33 -46.01
C LEU A 24 19.22 -16.10 -46.42
N LEU A 25 18.28 -16.95 -45.98
CA LEU A 25 16.85 -16.77 -46.27
C LEU A 25 16.29 -15.52 -45.59
N ALA A 26 16.73 -15.23 -44.36
CA ALA A 26 16.33 -14.02 -43.66
C ALA A 26 16.85 -12.74 -44.37
N VAL A 27 18.08 -12.76 -44.87
CA VAL A 27 18.69 -11.65 -45.60
C VAL A 27 18.02 -11.44 -46.97
N GLU A 28 17.76 -12.52 -47.71
CA GLU A 28 17.08 -12.47 -49.01
C GLU A 28 15.63 -11.98 -48.86
N TYR A 29 14.90 -12.50 -47.88
CA TYR A 29 13.54 -12.03 -47.58
C TYR A 29 13.52 -10.56 -47.16
N ALA A 30 14.47 -10.13 -46.33
CA ALA A 30 14.61 -8.73 -45.97
C ALA A 30 14.92 -7.83 -47.18
N GLY A 31 15.70 -8.35 -48.14
CA GLY A 31 15.98 -7.71 -49.42
C GLY A 31 14.73 -7.54 -50.29
N TRP A 32 13.86 -8.54 -50.33
CA TRP A 32 12.56 -8.47 -51.00
C TRP A 32 11.64 -7.40 -50.39
N ILE A 33 11.67 -7.20 -49.06
CA ILE A 33 10.90 -6.17 -48.37
C ILE A 33 11.43 -4.75 -48.67
N SER A 34 12.71 -4.47 -48.40
CA SER A 34 13.34 -3.21 -48.80
C SER A 34 14.88 -3.22 -48.63
N PRO A 35 15.63 -2.43 -49.41
CA PRO A 35 17.09 -2.30 -49.25
C PRO A 35 17.50 -1.82 -47.85
N LYS A 36 16.72 -0.90 -47.26
CA LYS A 36 16.97 -0.37 -45.91
C LYS A 36 16.82 -1.46 -44.85
N PHE A 37 15.77 -2.28 -44.94
CA PHE A 37 15.53 -3.36 -43.98
C PHE A 37 16.60 -4.46 -44.08
N ARG A 38 17.04 -4.80 -45.29
CA ARG A 38 18.19 -5.72 -45.49
C ARG A 38 19.45 -5.27 -44.77
N LEU A 39 19.78 -3.98 -44.83
CA LEU A 39 20.95 -3.44 -44.13
C LEU A 39 20.80 -3.54 -42.61
N GLN A 40 19.60 -3.31 -42.07
CA GLN A 40 19.34 -3.46 -40.64
C GLN A 40 19.51 -4.91 -40.18
N VAL A 41 19.00 -5.87 -40.95
CA VAL A 41 19.13 -7.31 -40.66
C VAL A 41 20.60 -7.72 -40.69
N ASN A 42 21.36 -7.31 -41.72
CA ASN A 42 22.79 -7.59 -41.80
C ASN A 42 23.58 -6.98 -40.63
N GLN A 43 23.30 -5.73 -40.29
CA GLN A 43 23.93 -5.05 -39.16
C GLN A 43 23.64 -5.78 -37.84
N THR A 44 22.41 -6.27 -37.66
CA THR A 44 22.01 -7.06 -36.49
C THR A 44 22.80 -8.37 -36.40
N PHE A 45 23.00 -9.10 -37.51
CA PHE A 45 23.81 -10.31 -37.51
C PHE A 45 25.30 -10.02 -37.23
N ILE A 46 25.85 -8.93 -37.79
CA ILE A 46 27.23 -8.49 -37.53
C ILE A 46 27.39 -8.12 -36.05
N ASP A 47 26.47 -7.34 -35.50
CA ASP A 47 26.52 -6.90 -34.11
C ASP A 47 26.37 -8.09 -33.15
N TYR A 48 25.56 -9.08 -33.49
CA TYR A 48 25.47 -10.35 -32.75
C TYR A 48 26.78 -11.15 -32.78
N ARG A 49 27.38 -11.35 -33.97
CA ARG A 49 28.67 -12.06 -34.09
C ARG A 49 29.84 -11.32 -33.45
N SER A 50 29.79 -9.99 -33.44
CA SER A 50 30.79 -9.14 -32.77
C SER A 50 30.60 -9.06 -31.25
N GLY A 51 29.54 -9.67 -30.70
CA GLY A 51 29.24 -9.66 -29.28
C GLY A 51 28.64 -8.35 -28.76
N LYS A 52 28.34 -7.38 -29.63
CA LYS A 52 27.61 -6.15 -29.26
C LYS A 52 26.16 -6.43 -28.86
N LEU A 53 25.56 -7.49 -29.41
CA LEU A 53 24.20 -7.92 -29.08
C LEU A 53 24.24 -9.26 -28.33
N VAL A 54 23.52 -9.33 -27.21
CA VAL A 54 23.30 -10.56 -26.43
C VAL A 54 21.86 -11.01 -26.64
N ALA A 55 21.64 -12.33 -26.74
CA ALA A 55 20.32 -12.88 -26.98
C ALA A 55 19.34 -12.53 -25.84
N ALA A 56 18.15 -12.04 -26.19
CA ALA A 56 17.12 -11.56 -25.25
C ALA A 56 16.28 -12.69 -24.61
N TYR A 57 16.80 -13.93 -24.54
CA TYR A 57 16.11 -14.97 -23.78
C TYR A 57 16.33 -14.72 -22.29
N PRO A 58 15.31 -14.84 -21.43
CA PRO A 58 15.54 -14.84 -20.00
C PRO A 58 16.41 -16.04 -19.66
N VAL A 59 17.71 -15.82 -19.48
CA VAL A 59 18.64 -16.82 -18.98
C VAL A 59 18.17 -17.13 -17.56
N LYS A 60 17.43 -18.23 -17.38
CA LYS A 60 17.30 -18.85 -16.06
C LYS A 60 18.73 -19.06 -15.58
N SER A 61 19.14 -18.35 -14.55
CA SER A 61 20.52 -18.41 -14.06
C SER A 61 20.87 -19.88 -13.79
N GLN A 62 21.95 -20.39 -14.39
CA GLN A 62 22.47 -21.74 -14.11
C GLN A 62 22.75 -21.98 -12.61
N SER A 63 22.89 -20.89 -11.86
CA SER A 63 23.00 -20.87 -10.43
C SER A 63 21.61 -20.56 -9.86
N GLY A 64 21.03 -21.47 -9.06
CA GLY A 64 19.79 -21.24 -8.31
C GLY A 64 19.92 -20.18 -7.20
N LEU A 65 20.99 -19.38 -7.21
CA LEU A 65 21.22 -18.32 -6.22
C LEU A 65 20.13 -17.23 -6.23
N PRO A 66 19.61 -16.77 -7.39
CA PRO A 66 18.51 -15.81 -7.40
C PRO A 66 17.23 -16.39 -6.79
N GLU A 67 16.90 -17.63 -7.12
CA GLU A 67 15.74 -18.35 -6.59
C GLU A 67 15.88 -18.56 -5.07
N TYR A 68 17.07 -18.95 -4.61
CA TYR A 68 17.39 -19.06 -3.18
C TYR A 68 17.26 -17.73 -2.44
N ARG A 69 17.74 -16.62 -3.02
CA ARG A 69 17.62 -15.28 -2.42
C ARG A 69 16.16 -14.85 -2.27
N LEU A 70 15.34 -15.13 -3.29
CA LEU A 70 13.90 -14.85 -3.25
C LEU A 70 13.21 -15.69 -2.17
N ALA A 71 13.42 -17.01 -2.16
CA ALA A 71 12.86 -17.89 -1.15
C ALA A 71 13.33 -17.52 0.26
N LYS A 72 14.60 -17.11 0.42
CA LYS A 72 15.12 -16.64 1.71
C LYS A 72 14.48 -15.33 2.15
N ALA A 73 14.28 -14.39 1.21
CA ALA A 73 13.59 -13.15 1.50
C ALA A 73 12.13 -13.38 1.92
N GLU A 74 11.43 -14.29 1.25
CA GLU A 74 10.07 -14.71 1.63
C GLU A 74 10.04 -15.37 3.00
N GLN A 75 10.98 -16.26 3.31
CA GLN A 75 11.13 -16.85 4.64
C GLN A 75 11.39 -15.80 5.72
N LEU A 76 12.24 -14.81 5.44
CA LEU A 76 12.51 -13.74 6.40
C LEU A 76 11.25 -12.88 6.64
N LYS A 77 10.46 -12.63 5.60
CA LYS A 77 9.16 -11.94 5.72
C LYS A 77 8.18 -12.75 6.58
N SER A 78 8.08 -14.07 6.38
CA SER A 78 7.18 -14.91 7.19
C SER A 78 7.59 -14.93 8.66
N VAL A 79 8.89 -15.05 8.94
CA VAL A 79 9.43 -15.00 10.32
C VAL A 79 9.19 -13.62 10.95
N ALA A 80 9.34 -12.53 10.19
CA ALA A 80 9.03 -11.18 10.68
C ALA A 80 7.54 -11.04 11.03
N LEU A 81 6.66 -11.62 10.21
CA LEU A 81 5.21 -11.60 10.43
C LEU A 81 4.84 -12.36 11.71
N GLU A 82 5.40 -13.54 11.94
CA GLU A 82 5.22 -14.30 13.19
C GLU A 82 5.66 -13.50 14.43
N LYS A 83 6.84 -12.86 14.36
CA LYS A 83 7.35 -12.01 15.45
C LYS A 83 6.43 -10.81 15.73
N ASN A 84 5.87 -10.22 14.67
CA ASN A 84 4.93 -9.12 14.77
C ASN A 84 3.62 -9.56 15.45
N ILE A 85 3.06 -10.71 15.04
CA ILE A 85 1.86 -11.29 15.68
C ILE A 85 2.11 -11.54 17.17
N ALA A 86 3.21 -12.21 17.52
CA ALA A 86 3.57 -12.46 18.92
C ALA A 86 3.79 -11.16 19.73
N SER A 87 4.15 -10.06 19.06
CA SER A 87 4.29 -8.75 19.70
C SER A 87 2.92 -8.10 19.94
N ILE A 88 1.99 -8.22 18.99
CA ILE A 88 0.59 -7.77 19.14
C ILE A 88 -0.10 -8.52 20.28
N GLU A 89 0.07 -9.84 20.37
CA GLU A 89 -0.48 -10.65 21.47
C GLU A 89 0.04 -10.20 22.83
N ARG A 90 1.36 -9.94 22.94
CA ARG A 90 1.97 -9.39 24.15
C ARG A 90 1.39 -8.02 24.52
N LEU A 91 1.19 -7.14 23.54
CA LEU A 91 0.58 -5.82 23.79
C LEU A 91 -0.88 -5.95 24.25
N ASN A 92 -1.65 -6.87 23.65
CA ASN A 92 -3.02 -7.16 24.09
C ASN A 92 -3.08 -7.70 25.52
N MET A 93 -2.09 -8.48 25.95
CA MET A 93 -1.99 -8.95 27.34
C MET A 93 -1.66 -7.83 28.32
N LEU A 94 -0.78 -6.88 27.93
CA LEU A 94 -0.43 -5.73 28.76
C LEU A 94 -1.56 -4.69 28.85
N LEU A 95 -2.40 -4.61 27.82
CA LEU A 95 -3.50 -3.63 27.70
C LEU A 95 -4.85 -4.36 27.51
N PRO A 96 -5.32 -5.10 28.51
CA PRO A 96 -6.52 -5.95 28.35
C PRO A 96 -7.78 -5.14 28.03
N ASN A 97 -7.90 -3.97 28.65
CA ASN A 97 -9.06 -3.06 28.52
C ASN A 97 -8.99 -2.16 27.28
N LEU A 98 -8.04 -2.37 26.37
CA LEU A 98 -7.96 -1.60 25.14
C LEU A 98 -9.15 -1.94 24.23
N ASP A 99 -9.75 -0.90 23.66
CA ASP A 99 -10.90 -1.00 22.77
C ASP A 99 -10.60 -1.84 21.51
N HIS A 100 -11.62 -2.51 20.97
CA HIS A 100 -11.46 -3.42 19.84
C HIS A 100 -10.97 -2.70 18.57
N LEU A 101 -11.45 -1.48 18.31
CA LEU A 101 -11.00 -0.66 17.17
C LEU A 101 -9.52 -0.27 17.32
N ALA A 102 -9.09 0.03 18.53
CA ALA A 102 -7.69 0.34 18.82
C ALA A 102 -6.80 -0.89 18.64
N LYS A 103 -7.26 -2.08 19.08
CA LYS A 103 -6.56 -3.36 18.84
C LYS A 103 -6.44 -3.68 17.35
N GLN A 104 -7.51 -3.45 16.57
CA GLN A 104 -7.50 -3.62 15.11
C GLN A 104 -6.52 -2.66 14.45
N THR A 105 -6.53 -1.39 14.84
CA THR A 105 -5.63 -0.36 14.29
C THR A 105 -4.17 -0.70 14.58
N LEU A 106 -3.87 -1.16 15.81
CA LEU A 106 -2.56 -1.64 16.19
C LEU A 106 -2.11 -2.80 15.29
N ALA A 107 -2.97 -3.82 15.12
CA ALA A 107 -2.66 -4.97 14.28
C ALA A 107 -2.42 -4.56 12.81
N ALA A 108 -3.30 -3.73 12.24
CA ALA A 108 -3.16 -3.22 10.88
C ALA A 108 -1.87 -2.42 10.67
N SER A 109 -1.52 -1.56 11.62
CA SER A 109 -0.32 -0.72 11.55
C SER A 109 0.99 -1.51 11.51
N VAL A 110 1.01 -2.71 12.10
CA VAL A 110 2.18 -3.57 12.17
C VAL A 110 2.21 -4.57 11.01
N ILE A 111 1.06 -5.08 10.57
CA ILE A 111 0.96 -6.16 9.59
C ILE A 111 0.91 -5.63 8.15
N ASN A 112 0.07 -4.63 7.84
CA ASN A 112 -0.13 -4.17 6.46
C ASN A 112 1.18 -3.70 5.78
N PRO A 113 2.06 -2.90 6.44
CA PRO A 113 3.30 -2.46 5.81
C PRO A 113 4.26 -3.61 5.46
N LEU A 114 4.23 -4.71 6.21
CA LEU A 114 5.10 -5.87 5.96
C LEU A 114 4.66 -6.64 4.71
N ILE A 115 3.35 -6.74 4.50
CA ILE A 115 2.74 -7.46 3.37
C ILE A 115 2.71 -6.56 2.11
N GLY A 116 2.63 -5.23 2.29
CA GLY A 116 2.48 -4.28 1.20
C GLY A 116 1.06 -4.23 0.62
N GLN A 117 0.10 -4.81 1.33
CA GLN A 117 -1.32 -4.81 1.02
C GLN A 117 -2.14 -4.62 2.29
N ASP A 118 -3.32 -4.02 2.17
CA ASP A 118 -4.23 -3.80 3.31
C ASP A 118 -5.02 -5.07 3.65
N VAL A 119 -4.33 -6.04 4.27
CA VAL A 119 -4.91 -7.31 4.70
C VAL A 119 -5.85 -7.11 5.89
N ILE A 120 -5.46 -6.24 6.82
CA ILE A 120 -6.33 -5.83 7.92
C ILE A 120 -6.87 -4.44 7.58
N PRO A 121 -8.17 -4.28 7.31
CA PRO A 121 -8.71 -2.97 7.00
C PRO A 121 -8.58 -2.05 8.22
N LEU A 122 -8.16 -0.81 8.00
CA LEU A 122 -8.23 0.23 9.02
C LEU A 122 -9.69 0.54 9.32
N PRO A 123 -10.05 0.76 10.60
CA PRO A 123 -11.41 1.14 10.94
C PRO A 123 -11.76 2.48 10.31
N VAL A 124 -12.95 2.55 9.73
CA VAL A 124 -13.47 3.81 9.16
C VAL A 124 -13.88 4.71 10.31
N LEU A 125 -13.29 5.91 10.38
CA LEU A 125 -13.72 6.93 11.34
C LEU A 125 -14.97 7.61 10.79
N GLU A 126 -16.14 7.27 11.34
CA GLU A 126 -17.42 7.84 10.91
C GLU A 126 -17.55 9.32 11.27
N GLU A 127 -17.05 9.71 12.46
CA GLU A 127 -17.19 11.08 12.97
C GLU A 127 -15.87 11.60 13.56
N LYS A 128 -15.57 12.87 13.24
CA LYS A 128 -14.44 13.58 13.84
C LYS A 128 -14.88 14.26 15.14
N TYR A 129 -14.13 14.00 16.20
CA TYR A 129 -14.37 14.56 17.52
C TYR A 129 -13.39 15.68 17.86
N TYR A 130 -13.92 16.77 18.41
CA TYR A 130 -13.19 17.99 18.73
C TYR A 130 -13.18 18.23 20.24
N THR A 131 -12.05 18.67 20.74
CA THR A 131 -11.91 19.09 22.14
C THR A 131 -12.63 20.40 22.40
N ALA A 132 -12.99 20.68 23.67
CA ALA A 132 -13.59 21.96 24.05
C ALA A 132 -12.71 23.17 23.67
N GLY A 133 -11.39 23.01 23.64
CA GLY A 133 -10.45 24.04 23.21
C GLY A 133 -10.49 24.30 21.70
N GLU A 134 -10.61 23.26 20.89
CA GLU A 134 -10.76 23.41 19.43
C GLU A 134 -12.10 24.03 19.08
N VAL A 135 -13.19 23.56 19.70
CA VAL A 135 -14.52 24.15 19.51
C VAL A 135 -14.55 25.60 19.97
N GLY A 136 -13.90 25.91 21.09
CA GLY A 136 -13.74 27.29 21.57
C GLY A 136 -13.05 28.19 20.54
N LYS A 137 -11.95 27.73 19.94
CA LYS A 137 -11.27 28.47 18.86
C LYS A 137 -12.15 28.67 17.62
N MET A 138 -13.03 27.71 17.30
CA MET A 138 -13.96 27.82 16.16
C MET A 138 -15.12 28.80 16.40
N LEU A 139 -15.43 29.10 17.66
CA LEU A 139 -16.54 29.95 18.08
C LEU A 139 -16.06 31.22 18.80
N ASP A 140 -14.75 31.52 18.77
CA ASP A 140 -14.10 32.63 19.48
C ASP A 140 -14.38 32.68 21.00
N LEU A 141 -14.51 31.52 21.65
CA LEU A 141 -14.74 31.38 23.09
C LEU A 141 -13.62 30.57 23.78
N SER A 142 -13.52 30.73 25.10
CA SER A 142 -12.62 29.89 25.91
C SER A 142 -13.18 28.47 26.09
N ALA A 143 -12.29 27.48 26.20
CA ALA A 143 -12.66 26.08 26.43
C ALA A 143 -13.56 25.90 27.68
N ASN A 144 -13.30 26.68 28.73
CA ASN A 144 -14.08 26.64 29.97
C ASN A 144 -15.52 27.15 29.74
N LYS A 145 -15.70 28.19 28.92
CA LYS A 145 -17.03 28.71 28.59
C LYS A 145 -17.85 27.69 27.78
N ILE A 146 -17.24 27.04 26.80
CA ILE A 146 -17.88 25.93 26.06
C ILE A 146 -18.32 24.81 27.02
N GLY A 147 -17.45 24.41 27.95
CA GLY A 147 -17.78 23.37 28.93
C GLY A 147 -18.94 23.73 29.86
N ARG A 148 -19.05 25.01 30.27
CA ARG A 148 -20.16 25.50 31.11
C ARG A 148 -21.48 25.48 30.34
N ILE A 149 -21.51 26.02 29.12
CA ILE A 149 -22.71 26.03 28.26
C ILE A 149 -23.17 24.60 27.97
N ALA A 150 -22.24 23.69 27.67
CA ALA A 150 -22.57 22.28 27.44
C ALA A 150 -23.18 21.60 28.67
N ASN A 151 -22.74 21.95 29.89
CA ASN A 151 -23.35 21.45 31.12
C ASN A 151 -24.72 22.08 31.37
N GLU A 152 -24.85 23.41 31.22
CA GLU A 152 -26.09 24.16 31.46
C GLU A 152 -27.23 23.69 30.54
N HIS A 153 -26.91 23.34 29.29
CA HIS A 153 -27.88 22.85 28.30
C HIS A 153 -27.89 21.32 28.12
N ASN A 154 -27.21 20.56 29.00
CA ASN A 154 -27.15 19.10 28.96
C ASN A 154 -26.72 18.50 27.59
N LEU A 155 -25.78 19.15 26.90
CA LEU A 155 -25.27 18.72 25.59
C LEU A 155 -24.27 17.57 25.67
N LYS A 156 -23.92 17.08 26.86
CA LYS A 156 -22.96 15.97 27.05
C LYS A 156 -23.63 14.61 26.92
N THR A 157 -24.21 14.36 25.75
CA THR A 157 -24.88 13.10 25.41
C THR A 157 -24.17 12.43 24.23
N GLU A 158 -24.43 11.14 24.01
CA GLU A 158 -23.86 10.39 22.88
C GLU A 158 -24.20 11.00 21.50
N GLN A 159 -25.28 11.76 21.40
CA GLN A 159 -25.70 12.42 20.14
C GLN A 159 -24.78 13.58 19.75
N TYR A 160 -24.19 14.26 20.73
CA TYR A 160 -23.39 15.48 20.53
C TYR A 160 -21.89 15.25 20.74
N GLY A 161 -21.49 14.02 21.08
CA GLY A 161 -20.11 13.71 21.36
C GLY A 161 -19.93 12.43 22.16
N LYS A 162 -18.70 12.17 22.59
CA LYS A 162 -18.34 10.99 23.38
C LYS A 162 -17.28 11.35 24.42
N PHE A 163 -17.27 10.62 25.53
CA PHE A 163 -16.20 10.71 26.51
C PHE A 163 -14.98 9.92 26.05
N PHE A 164 -13.83 10.59 26.08
CA PHE A 164 -12.52 10.00 25.80
C PHE A 164 -11.70 9.97 27.09
N LEU A 165 -10.93 8.92 27.28
CA LEU A 165 -9.94 8.87 28.34
C LEU A 165 -8.76 9.76 27.99
N ASP A 166 -8.46 10.74 28.83
CA ASP A 166 -7.39 11.70 28.64
C ASP A 166 -6.49 11.81 29.89
N LYS A 167 -5.33 12.43 29.74
CA LYS A 167 -4.46 12.77 30.87
C LYS A 167 -4.98 14.03 31.57
N SER A 168 -4.98 14.05 32.89
CA SER A 168 -5.22 15.29 33.62
C SER A 168 -4.17 16.35 33.26
N ALA A 169 -4.60 17.60 33.06
CA ALA A 169 -3.73 18.71 32.68
C ALA A 169 -2.57 18.95 33.66
N HIS A 170 -2.79 18.70 34.96
CA HIS A 170 -1.84 19.02 36.03
C HIS A 170 -1.49 17.82 36.93
N SER A 171 -1.92 16.62 36.57
CA SER A 171 -1.70 15.41 37.38
C SER A 171 -1.44 14.21 36.47
N ASN A 172 -0.79 13.19 37.02
CA ASN A 172 -0.56 11.93 36.31
C ASN A 172 -1.78 10.99 36.34
N LYS A 173 -2.92 11.46 36.86
CA LYS A 173 -4.19 10.71 36.82
C LYS A 173 -4.83 10.74 35.42
N GLN A 174 -5.51 9.65 35.10
CA GLN A 174 -6.39 9.55 33.93
C GLN A 174 -7.77 10.14 34.27
N VAL A 175 -8.35 10.90 33.34
CA VAL A 175 -9.65 11.57 33.52
C VAL A 175 -10.44 11.47 32.22
N GLU A 176 -11.76 11.32 32.32
CA GLU A 176 -12.64 11.36 31.16
C GLU A 176 -12.88 12.82 30.71
N ALA A 177 -12.64 13.08 29.44
CA ALA A 177 -12.85 14.37 28.78
C ALA A 177 -13.86 14.22 27.65
N PHE A 178 -14.90 15.05 27.65
CA PHE A 178 -15.91 15.06 26.59
C PHE A 178 -15.36 15.71 25.32
N ARG A 179 -15.56 15.05 24.17
CA ARG A 179 -15.25 15.61 22.84
C ARG A 179 -16.52 15.71 22.01
N TYR A 180 -16.68 16.84 21.33
CA TYR A 180 -17.88 17.18 20.57
C TYR A 180 -17.77 16.66 19.14
N ASN A 181 -18.84 16.08 18.61
CA ASN A 181 -18.96 15.82 17.18
C ASN A 181 -19.48 17.07 16.45
N GLU A 182 -19.70 16.96 15.13
CA GLU A 182 -20.21 18.08 14.34
C GLU A 182 -21.60 18.55 14.80
N ASN A 183 -22.46 17.63 15.22
CA ASN A 183 -23.79 17.96 15.75
C ASN A 183 -23.71 18.75 17.05
N GLY A 184 -22.78 18.38 17.95
CA GLY A 184 -22.50 19.12 19.18
C GLY A 184 -21.99 20.54 18.90
N ILE A 185 -21.14 20.71 17.88
CA ILE A 185 -20.67 22.03 17.45
C ILE A 185 -21.83 22.87 16.89
N LYS A 186 -22.73 22.28 16.10
CA LYS A 186 -23.92 22.96 15.59
C LYS A 186 -24.83 23.40 16.74
N ALA A 187 -25.14 22.52 17.69
CA ALA A 187 -25.96 22.85 18.86
C ALA A 187 -25.34 23.99 19.69
N LEU A 188 -24.02 23.94 19.94
CA LEU A 188 -23.29 25.02 20.63
C LEU A 188 -23.35 26.33 19.85
N ARG A 189 -23.17 26.29 18.52
CA ARG A 189 -23.26 27.46 17.64
C ARG A 189 -24.65 28.12 17.72
N HIS A 190 -25.73 27.32 17.71
CA HIS A 190 -27.10 27.82 17.85
C HIS A 190 -27.31 28.52 19.20
N LEU A 191 -26.83 27.93 20.30
CA LEU A 191 -26.99 28.51 21.63
C LEU A 191 -26.16 29.78 21.86
N ILE A 192 -24.97 29.86 21.26
CA ILE A 192 -24.04 30.98 21.47
C ILE A 192 -24.37 32.18 20.59
N HIS A 193 -24.67 31.94 19.31
CA HIS A 193 -24.91 33.02 18.36
C HIS A 193 -26.40 33.31 18.14
N GLY A 194 -27.31 32.48 18.68
CA GLY A 194 -28.76 32.70 18.58
C GLY A 194 -29.31 32.65 17.16
N VAL A 195 -28.54 32.14 16.19
CA VAL A 195 -28.96 32.09 14.80
C VAL A 195 -29.74 30.81 14.55
N GLU A 196 -31.06 30.95 14.41
CA GLU A 196 -31.89 30.02 13.65
C GLU A 196 -31.25 29.83 12.27
N VAL A 197 -30.73 28.64 12.00
CA VAL A 197 -30.43 28.25 10.62
C VAL A 197 -31.66 27.50 10.15
N ALA A 198 -32.51 28.23 9.40
CA ALA A 198 -33.57 27.68 8.57
C ALA A 198 -33.01 26.77 7.47
#